data_AF-A0A416MG46-F1
#
_entry.id   AF-A0A416MG46-F1
#
_cell.length_a   1.000
_cell.length_b   1.000
_cell.length_c   1.000
_cell.angle_alpha   90.00
_cell.angle_beta   90.00
_cell.angle_gamma   90.00
#
_symmetry.space_group_name_H-M   'P 1'
#
loop_
_entity.id
_entity.type
_entity.pdbx_description
1 polymer ?
#
loop_
_entity_poly.entity_id
_entity_poly.type
_entity_poly.pdbx_seq_one_letter_code
_entity_poly.pdbx_strand_id
1 'polypeptide(L)' 'MPDLEEELVSLVKKTAKALGIRFASIDMIKTKAGWKVLEVNAGVMMEHFASSGENQYITAKAIYRDAILKMFEG' A
#
# COMPACT_ATOMS: atom_id res chain seq x y z
N MET A 1 6.92 -10.45 -14.28
CA MET A 1 8.11 -11.19 -13.82
C MET A 1 7.87 -11.54 -12.36
N PRO A 2 7.64 -12.82 -12.03
CA PRO A 2 7.23 -13.25 -10.69
C PRO A 2 8.21 -12.81 -9.59
N ASP A 3 9.51 -12.85 -9.87
CA ASP A 3 10.57 -12.52 -8.89
C ASP A 3 10.52 -11.06 -8.40
N LEU A 4 10.03 -10.14 -9.23
CA LEU A 4 9.90 -8.72 -8.89
C LEU A 4 8.80 -8.50 -7.85
N GLU A 5 7.69 -9.21 -7.98
CA GLU A 5 6.55 -9.09 -7.09
C GLU A 5 6.91 -9.63 -5.69
N GLU A 6 7.65 -10.74 -5.64
CA GLU A 6 8.12 -11.33 -4.38
C GLU A 6 9.09 -10.41 -3.61
N GLU A 7 10.05 -9.79 -4.30
CA GLU A 7 11.01 -8.86 -3.68
C GLU A 7 10.28 -7.65 -3.05
N LEU A 8 9.37 -7.04 -3.81
CA LEU A 8 8.59 -5.90 -3.36
C LEU A 8 7.67 -6.26 -2.18
N VAL A 9 6.94 -7.38 -2.28
CA VAL A 9 6.06 -7.86 -1.21
C VAL A 9 6.86 -8.14 0.07
N SER A 10 8.03 -8.75 -0.04
CA SER A 10 8.91 -9.01 1.11
C SER A 10 9.35 -7.71 1.79
N LEU A 11 9.76 -6.71 1.02
CA LEU A 11 10.22 -5.43 1.54
C LEU A 11 9.08 -4.61 2.16
N VAL A 12 7.91 -4.60 1.52
CA VAL A 12 6.69 -3.97 2.05
C VAL A 12 6.27 -4.60 3.37
N LYS A 13 6.22 -5.94 3.45
CA LYS A 13 5.85 -6.65 4.69
C LYS A 13 6.84 -6.36 5.83
N LYS A 14 8.14 -6.34 5.55
CA LYS A 14 9.17 -6.00 6.54
C LYS A 14 9.00 -4.57 7.05
N THR A 15 8.74 -3.62 6.15
CA THR A 15 8.53 -2.22 6.48
C THR A 15 7.29 -2.03 7.34
N ALA A 16 6.15 -2.61 6.92
CA ALA A 16 4.90 -2.55 7.67
C ALA A 16 5.04 -3.13 9.09
N LYS A 17 5.70 -4.28 9.22
CA LYS A 17 5.98 -4.91 10.53
C LYS A 17 6.89 -4.05 11.40
N ALA A 18 7.98 -3.51 10.84
CA ALA A 18 8.93 -2.70 11.59
C ALA A 18 8.33 -1.38 12.11
N LEU A 19 7.37 -0.80 11.38
CA LEU A 19 6.72 0.45 11.72
C LEU A 19 5.37 0.28 12.43
N GLY A 20 4.92 -0.96 12.67
CA GLY A 20 3.61 -1.24 13.30
C GLY A 20 2.42 -0.77 12.45
N ILE A 21 2.59 -0.71 11.13
CA ILE A 21 1.59 -0.18 10.21
C ILE A 21 0.58 -1.25 9.84
N ARG A 22 -0.71 -0.91 9.96
CA ARG A 22 -1.83 -1.75 9.51
C ARG A 22 -2.42 -1.28 8.18
N PHE A 23 -2.31 0.01 7.87
CA PHE A 23 -2.79 0.62 6.63
C PHE A 23 -1.95 1.87 6.32
N ALA A 24 -1.34 1.92 5.13
CA ALA A 24 -0.53 3.03 4.65
C ALA A 24 -0.30 2.90 3.13
N SER A 25 0.10 4.01 2.49
CA SER A 25 0.80 3.98 1.21
C SER A 25 2.30 3.83 1.45
N ILE A 26 2.97 3.00 0.65
CA ILE A 26 4.43 2.82 0.70
C ILE A 26 4.96 3.08 -0.71
N ASP A 27 5.71 4.17 -0.85
CA ASP A 27 6.32 4.53 -2.12
C ASP A 27 7.70 3.88 -2.24
N MET A 28 7.94 3.26 -3.39
CA MET A 28 9.13 2.46 -3.65
C MET A 28 9.92 3.02 -4.83
N ILE A 29 11.25 3.01 -4.70
CA ILE A 29 12.16 3.47 -5.74
C ILE A 29 13.14 2.37 -6.13
N LYS A 30 13.35 2.17 -7.43
CA LYS A 30 14.36 1.27 -7.96
C LYS A 30 15.70 1.99 -8.07
N THR A 31 16.72 1.48 -7.40
CA THR A 31 18.08 2.02 -7.44
C THR A 31 19.03 1.04 -8.12
N LYS A 32 20.29 1.45 -8.33
CA LYS A 32 21.36 0.53 -8.78
C LYS A 32 21.60 -0.63 -7.80
N ALA A 33 21.24 -0.46 -6.53
CA ALA A 33 21.38 -1.46 -5.47
C ALA A 33 20.08 -2.23 -5.17
N GLY A 34 19.11 -2.20 -6.09
CA GLY A 34 17.80 -2.83 -5.93
C GLY A 34 16.71 -1.88 -5.42
N TRP A 35 15.56 -2.45 -5.06
CA TRP A 35 14.41 -1.68 -4.57
C TRP A 35 14.61 -1.17 -3.15
N LYS A 36 14.11 0.04 -2.90
CA LYS A 36 14.17 0.71 -1.59
C LYS A 36 12.83 1.37 -1.30
N VAL A 37 12.48 1.45 -0.02
CA VAL A 37 11.37 2.29 0.44
C VAL A 37 11.83 3.74 0.39
N LEU A 38 11.04 4.58 -0.28
CA LEU A 38 11.28 6.01 -0.39
C LEU A 38 10.50 6.76 0.70
N GLU A 39 9.22 6.45 0.85
CA GLU A 39 8.31 7.15 1.75
C GLU A 39 7.24 6.20 2.28
N VAL A 40 6.74 6.47 3.49
CA VAL A 40 5.64 5.73 4.09
C VAL A 40 4.61 6.72 4.63
N ASN A 41 3.42 6.68 4.05
CA ASN A 41 2.34 7.62 4.34
C ASN A 41 1.16 6.90 5.01
N ALA A 42 0.96 7.16 6.30
CA ALA A 42 -0.19 6.63 7.04
C ALA A 42 -1.53 7.24 6.58
N GLY A 43 -1.51 8.50 6.12
CA GLY A 43 -2.61 9.11 5.41
C GLY A 43 -2.65 8.58 3.99
N VAL A 44 -3.46 7.55 3.74
CA VAL A 44 -3.73 7.10 2.37
C VAL A 44 -4.66 8.11 1.72
N MET A 45 -4.21 8.80 0.67
CA MET A 45 -5.02 9.70 -0.13
C MET A 45 -5.44 8.98 -1.42
N MET A 46 -6.73 8.70 -1.57
CA MET A 46 -7.29 8.03 -2.75
C MET A 46 -8.25 8.93 -3.53
N GLU A 47 -8.39 10.19 -3.17
CA GLU A 47 -9.38 11.11 -3.73
C GLU A 47 -9.21 11.26 -5.24
N HIS A 48 -7.96 11.46 -5.69
CA HIS A 48 -7.68 11.57 -7.12
C HIS A 48 -7.93 10.25 -7.85
N PHE A 49 -7.56 9.12 -7.25
CA PHE A 49 -7.82 7.81 -7.84
C PHE A 49 -9.32 7.56 -7.94
N ALA A 50 -10.06 7.78 -6.85
CA ALA A 50 -11.51 7.61 -6.78
C ALA A 50 -12.25 8.54 -7.76
N SER A 51 -11.75 9.75 -7.99
CA SER A 51 -12.38 10.70 -8.93
C SER A 51 -12.09 10.40 -10.40
N SER A 52 -11.22 9.43 -10.71
CA SER A 52 -10.80 9.12 -12.08
C SER A 52 -11.79 8.22 -12.85
N GLY A 53 -12.85 7.74 -12.20
CA GLY A 53 -13.90 6.94 -12.85
C GLY A 53 -14.71 6.11 -11.85
N GLU A 54 -15.83 5.57 -12.32
CA GLU A 54 -16.75 4.78 -11.48
C GLU A 54 -16.10 3.52 -10.90
N ASN A 55 -15.34 2.79 -11.72
CA ASN A 55 -14.62 1.61 -11.27
C ASN A 55 -13.58 1.95 -10.21
N GLN A 56 -12.83 3.04 -10.39
CA GLN A 56 -11.81 3.50 -9.45
C GLN A 56 -12.43 3.94 -8.13
N TYR A 57 -13.59 4.61 -8.18
CA TYR A 57 -14.37 4.92 -6.98
C TYR A 57 -14.78 3.66 -6.22
N ILE A 58 -15.31 2.65 -6.92
CA ILE A 58 -15.70 1.36 -6.31
C ILE A 58 -14.48 0.68 -5.68
N THR A 59 -13.34 0.65 -6.37
CA THR A 59 -12.09 0.07 -5.86
C THR A 59 -11.57 0.82 -4.63
N ALA A 60 -11.53 2.16 -4.66
CA ALA A 60 -11.10 2.97 -3.51
C ALA A 60 -11.99 2.70 -2.29
N LYS A 61 -13.31 2.68 -2.50
CA LYS A 61 -14.29 2.39 -1.45
C LYS A 61 -14.09 1.00 -0.85
N ALA A 62 -13.83 -0.02 -1.68
CA ALA A 62 -13.56 -1.38 -1.21
C ALA A 62 -12.27 -1.44 -0.37
N ILE A 63 -11.19 -0.79 -0.81
CA ILE A 63 -9.92 -0.73 -0.07
C ILE A 63 -10.12 -0.13 1.33
N TYR A 64 -10.77 1.02 1.44
CA TYR A 64 -11.04 1.62 2.76
C TYR A 64 -11.96 0.77 3.61
N ARG A 65 -13.04 0.20 3.04
CA ARG A 65 -13.94 -0.68 3.77
C ARG A 65 -13.17 -1.85 4.38
N ASP A 66 -12.37 -2.54 3.58
CA ASP A 66 -11.65 -3.73 4.01
C ASP A 66 -10.55 -3.36 5.03
N ALA A 67 -9.90 -2.21 4.86
CA ALA A 67 -8.94 -1.69 5.85
C ALA A 67 -9.60 -1.40 7.20
N ILE A 68 -10.76 -0.73 7.20
CA ILE A 68 -11.53 -0.43 8.42
C ILE A 68 -11.97 -1.72 9.09
N LEU A 69 -12.56 -2.67 8.36
CA LEU A 69 -13.00 -3.94 8.93
C LEU A 69 -11.84 -4.69 9.60
N LYS A 70 -10.68 -4.79 8.93
CA LYS A 70 -9.47 -5.40 9.49
C LYS A 70 -8.91 -4.68 10.71
N MET A 71 -9.21 -3.40 10.92
CA MET A 71 -8.79 -2.71 12.16
C MET A 71 -9.52 -3.22 13.40
N PHE A 72 -10.70 -3.83 13.22
CA PHE A 72 -11.55 -4.38 14.27
C PHE A 72 -11.51 -5.92 14.35
N GLU A 73 -10.82 -6.58 13.43
CA GLU A 73 -10.49 -7.99 13.53
C GLU A 73 -9.30 -8.13 14.50
N GLY A 74 -9.52 -8.81 15.63
CA GLY A 74 -8.53 -9.03 16.69
C GLY A 74 -7.54 -10.14 16.38
#